data_AF-A0A0X7BFD7-F1
#
_entry.id   AF-A0A0X7BFD7-F1
#
_cell.length_a   1.000
_cell.length_b   1.000
_cell.length_c   1.000
_cell.angle_alpha   90.00
_cell.angle_beta   90.00
_cell.angle_gamma   90.00
#
_symmetry.space_group_name_H-M   'P 1'
#
loop_
_entity.id
_entity.type
_entity.pdbx_description
1 polymer ?
#
loop_
_entity_poly.entity_id
_entity_poly.type
_entity_poly.pdbx_seq_one_letter_code
_entity_poly.pdbx_strand_id
1 'polypeptide(L)'
;MILGFSTHINRKPTLFTNKIVKAIWQLFPNQMNELAHSQAFPDFYVYEEISIFEQEKLNPKLHTIREDKTNRWKAGMKIDFFINCRQKNMFRFAPVLPVVGIQKVEIKWFELFGKKLVRIFINDHSFGSVKFDDSNLIVTGEVLALAHNDGFNTITEFFDYFNEDFKGKLIHWTDMSY
;
A
#
# COMPACT_ATOMS: atom_id res chain seq x y z
N MET A 1 -11.95 -11.64 2.03
CA MET A 1 -11.90 -11.04 0.67
C MET A 1 -10.44 -10.98 0.27
N ILE A 2 -10.08 -11.60 -0.85
CA ILE A 2 -8.68 -11.63 -1.30
C ILE A 2 -8.21 -10.21 -1.64
N LEU A 3 -7.13 -9.78 -0.99
CA LEU A 3 -6.37 -8.58 -1.31
C LEU A 3 -4.97 -9.00 -1.76
N GLY A 4 -4.77 -8.96 -3.07
CA GLY A 4 -3.51 -9.34 -3.70
C GLY A 4 -2.45 -8.24 -3.64
N PHE A 5 -1.19 -8.63 -3.48
CA PHE A 5 -0.02 -7.75 -3.58
C PHE A 5 1.00 -8.32 -4.56
N SER A 6 1.53 -7.44 -5.40
CA SER A 6 2.64 -7.78 -6.30
C SER A 6 3.95 -7.81 -5.51
N THR A 7 4.76 -8.84 -5.72
CA THR A 7 6.12 -8.92 -5.16
C THR A 7 7.10 -8.06 -5.96
N HIS A 8 6.78 -7.76 -7.22
CA HIS A 8 7.58 -6.94 -8.11
C HIS A 8 6.74 -5.92 -8.87
N ILE A 9 7.29 -4.71 -9.07
CA ILE A 9 6.78 -3.68 -9.98
C ILE A 9 7.97 -3.19 -10.80
N ASN A 10 7.82 -3.11 -12.13
CA ASN A 10 8.90 -2.70 -13.04
C ASN A 10 10.23 -3.46 -12.80
N ARG A 11 10.12 -4.77 -12.54
CA ARG A 11 11.23 -5.69 -12.20
C ARG A 11 11.97 -5.38 -10.90
N LYS A 12 11.50 -4.42 -10.09
CA LYS A 12 12.04 -4.13 -8.76
C LYS A 12 11.18 -4.80 -7.68
N PRO A 13 11.78 -5.36 -6.62
CA PRO A 13 11.03 -5.92 -5.49
C PRO A 13 10.26 -4.80 -4.77
N THR A 14 9.00 -5.06 -4.41
CA THR A 14 8.14 -4.08 -3.73
C THR A 14 8.33 -4.09 -2.22
N LEU A 15 8.70 -5.25 -1.68
CA LEU A 15 8.73 -5.56 -0.24
C LEU A 15 7.39 -5.23 0.47
N PHE A 16 6.27 -5.21 -0.26
CA PHE A 16 4.96 -4.92 0.33
C PHE A 16 4.58 -5.95 1.41
N THR A 17 4.90 -7.22 1.19
CA THR A 17 4.73 -8.30 2.17
C THR A 17 5.43 -7.95 3.48
N ASN A 18 6.73 -7.61 3.43
CA ASN A 18 7.52 -7.22 4.60
C ASN A 18 6.95 -6.00 5.31
N LYS A 19 6.59 -4.96 4.54
CA LYS A 19 6.07 -3.69 5.08
C LYS A 19 4.71 -3.89 5.77
N ILE A 20 3.86 -4.76 5.23
CA ILE A 20 2.58 -5.13 5.85
C ILE A 20 2.83 -5.97 7.11
N VAL A 21 3.64 -7.02 7.02
CA VAL A 21 3.92 -7.90 8.17
C VAL A 21 4.56 -7.12 9.32
N LYS A 22 5.48 -6.19 9.02
CA LYS A 22 6.03 -5.25 10.01
C LYS A 22 4.94 -4.43 10.68
N ALA A 23 4.02 -3.84 9.90
CA ALA A 23 2.89 -3.08 10.45
C ALA A 23 2.02 -3.95 11.37
N ILE A 24 1.74 -5.19 10.98
CA ILE A 24 0.86 -6.08 11.75
C ILE A 24 1.56 -6.57 13.02
N TRP A 25 2.87 -6.85 13.00
CA TRP A 25 3.62 -7.12 14.23
C TRP A 25 3.56 -5.96 15.22
N GLN A 26 3.62 -4.72 14.73
CA GLN A 26 3.58 -3.53 15.57
C GLN A 26 2.18 -3.23 16.13
N LEU A 27 1.13 -3.43 15.34
CA LEU A 27 -0.24 -2.99 15.66
C LEU A 27 -1.14 -4.12 16.15
N PHE A 28 -0.88 -5.36 15.74
CA PHE A 28 -1.71 -6.54 15.98
C PHE A 28 -0.84 -7.76 16.40
N PRO A 29 -0.01 -7.63 17.44
CA PRO A 29 0.97 -8.68 17.79
C PRO A 29 0.30 -10.00 18.18
N ASN A 30 -0.88 -9.97 18.81
CA ASN A 30 -1.59 -11.19 19.18
C ASN A 30 -2.03 -11.99 17.95
N GLN A 31 -2.58 -11.32 16.94
CA GLN A 31 -3.01 -11.94 15.68
C GLN A 31 -1.82 -12.51 14.90
N MET A 32 -0.67 -11.83 14.90
CA MET A 32 0.56 -12.39 14.30
C MET A 32 1.07 -13.60 15.07
N ASN A 33 1.10 -13.55 16.40
CA ASN A 33 1.54 -14.68 17.23
C ASN A 33 0.65 -15.91 17.01
N GLU A 34 -0.66 -15.74 16.93
CA GLU A 34 -1.59 -16.82 16.59
C GLU A 34 -1.28 -17.43 15.21
N LEU A 35 -1.03 -16.59 14.20
CA LEU A 35 -0.68 -17.05 12.87
C LEU A 35 0.67 -17.79 12.85
N ALA A 36 1.68 -17.27 13.54
CA ALA A 36 3.00 -17.88 13.63
C ALA A 36 2.94 -19.27 14.28
N HIS A 37 2.19 -19.42 15.37
CA HIS A 37 2.01 -20.71 16.05
C HIS A 37 1.20 -21.72 15.25
N SER A 38 0.36 -21.27 14.30
CA SER A 38 -0.49 -22.15 13.50
C SER A 38 0.26 -22.98 12.43
N GLN A 39 1.60 -22.85 12.31
CA GLN A 39 2.44 -23.42 11.24
C GLN A 39 2.00 -23.05 9.81
N ALA A 40 1.04 -22.14 9.65
CA ALA A 40 0.59 -21.61 8.36
C ALA A 40 1.49 -20.48 7.83
N PHE A 41 2.47 -20.05 8.62
CA PHE A 41 3.44 -19.02 8.29
C PHE A 41 4.82 -19.66 8.14
N PRO A 42 5.24 -20.05 6.93
CA PRO A 42 6.64 -20.36 6.71
C PRO A 42 7.44 -19.06 6.89
N ASP A 43 8.25 -18.99 7.96
CA ASP A 43 9.17 -17.88 8.26
C ASP A 43 10.02 -17.45 7.05
N PHE A 44 10.25 -18.40 6.13
CA PHE A 44 11.00 -18.26 4.90
C PHE A 44 10.43 -17.14 4.00
N TYR A 45 9.14 -17.13 3.67
CA TYR A 45 8.64 -16.37 2.52
C TYR A 45 8.59 -14.85 2.65
N VAL A 46 8.64 -14.30 3.86
CA VAL A 46 8.49 -12.85 4.04
C VAL A 46 9.84 -12.16 4.04
N TYR A 47 10.89 -12.75 4.62
CA TYR A 47 12.14 -12.03 4.91
C TYR A 47 13.37 -12.53 4.16
N GLU A 48 13.26 -13.57 3.33
CA GLU A 48 14.37 -14.18 2.58
C GLU A 48 15.24 -13.18 1.80
N GLU A 49 14.65 -12.09 1.33
CA GLU A 49 15.33 -11.16 0.42
C GLU A 49 16.07 -10.02 1.13
N ILE A 50 15.95 -9.86 2.45
CA ILE A 50 16.50 -8.71 3.18
C ILE A 50 17.03 -9.04 4.59
N SER A 51 18.15 -8.42 4.96
CA SER A 51 18.74 -8.54 6.29
C SER A 51 17.85 -7.94 7.39
N ILE A 52 18.09 -8.35 8.65
CA ILE A 52 17.40 -7.78 9.82
C ILE A 52 17.53 -6.26 9.87
N PHE A 53 18.70 -5.72 9.54
CA PHE A 53 18.95 -4.28 9.50
C PHE A 53 18.14 -3.56 8.41
N GLU A 54 17.93 -4.19 7.26
CA GLU A 54 17.06 -3.66 6.21
C GLU A 54 15.60 -3.70 6.63
N GLN A 55 15.16 -4.75 7.32
CA GLN A 55 13.81 -4.87 7.87
C GLN A 55 13.50 -3.74 8.86
N GLU A 56 14.43 -3.40 9.74
CA GLU A 56 14.29 -2.29 10.70
C GLU A 56 14.07 -0.95 10.02
N LYS A 57 14.64 -0.74 8.82
CA LYS A 57 14.51 0.49 8.03
C LYS A 57 13.24 0.58 7.19
N LEU A 58 12.47 -0.51 7.04
CA LEU A 58 11.26 -0.48 6.24
C LEU A 58 10.18 0.42 6.87
N ASN A 59 9.56 1.29 6.06
CA ASN A 59 8.35 1.98 6.46
C ASN A 59 7.16 1.01 6.44
N PRO A 60 6.36 0.91 7.52
CA PRO A 60 5.18 0.06 7.55
C PRO A 60 4.14 0.46 6.50
N LYS A 61 3.50 -0.52 5.87
CA LYS A 61 2.36 -0.30 4.97
C LYS A 61 1.06 -0.45 5.75
N LEU A 62 0.31 0.64 5.88
CA LEU A 62 -0.82 0.77 6.83
C LEU A 62 -2.20 0.67 6.15
N HIS A 63 -2.23 0.89 4.84
CA HIS A 63 -3.43 0.83 4.01
C HIS A 63 -3.03 0.48 2.58
N THR A 64 -4.03 0.41 1.69
CA THR A 64 -3.71 0.40 0.27
C THR A 64 -4.69 1.14 -0.61
N ILE A 65 -4.19 1.70 -1.71
CA ILE A 65 -5.00 2.24 -2.79
C ILE A 65 -5.39 1.12 -3.77
N ARG A 66 -6.68 1.01 -4.06
CA ARG A 66 -7.23 0.03 -5.02
C ARG A 66 -8.32 0.63 -5.88
N GLU A 67 -8.32 0.24 -7.15
CA GLU A 67 -9.48 0.44 -7.99
C GLU A 67 -10.62 -0.44 -7.46
N ASP A 68 -11.83 0.12 -7.35
CA ASP A 68 -13.01 -0.60 -6.89
C ASP A 68 -14.27 -0.22 -7.68
N LYS A 69 -14.22 -0.45 -9.00
CA LYS A 69 -15.31 -0.14 -9.94
C LYS A 69 -16.68 -0.69 -9.53
N THR A 70 -16.71 -1.85 -8.87
CA THR A 70 -17.94 -2.54 -8.46
C THR A 70 -18.28 -2.33 -6.98
N ASN A 71 -17.62 -1.39 -6.30
CA ASN A 71 -17.89 -1.02 -4.91
C ASN A 71 -17.90 -2.22 -3.95
N ARG A 72 -16.93 -3.14 -4.12
CA ARG A 72 -16.87 -4.40 -3.38
C ARG A 72 -16.39 -4.21 -1.95
N TRP A 73 -15.50 -3.26 -1.70
CA TRP A 73 -14.92 -3.06 -0.37
C TRP A 73 -15.85 -2.24 0.53
N LYS A 74 -16.08 -2.74 1.75
CA LYS A 74 -16.89 -2.11 2.80
C LYS A 74 -16.20 -2.28 4.15
N ALA A 75 -16.43 -1.35 5.08
CA ALA A 75 -16.00 -1.49 6.47
C ALA A 75 -16.56 -2.78 7.09
N GLY A 76 -15.79 -3.42 7.97
CA GLY A 76 -16.07 -4.70 8.60
C GLY A 76 -15.78 -5.94 7.72
N MET A 77 -15.50 -5.79 6.43
CA MET A 77 -15.14 -6.93 5.60
C MET A 77 -13.78 -7.51 5.99
N LYS A 78 -13.70 -8.83 6.09
CA LYS A 78 -12.43 -9.54 6.32
C LYS A 78 -11.52 -9.47 5.08
N ILE A 79 -10.26 -9.13 5.28
CA ILE A 79 -9.19 -9.08 4.28
C ILE A 79 -8.35 -10.36 4.42
N ASP A 80 -8.16 -11.05 3.31
CA ASP A 80 -7.18 -12.12 3.20
C ASP A 80 -6.02 -11.60 2.34
N PHE A 81 -4.85 -11.39 2.95
CA PHE A 81 -3.67 -10.83 2.28
C PHE A 81 -2.93 -11.93 1.52
N PHE A 82 -2.79 -11.77 0.20
CA PHE A 82 -2.19 -12.80 -0.65
C PHE A 82 -1.12 -12.24 -1.60
N ILE A 83 -0.12 -13.06 -1.89
CA ILE A 83 0.71 -12.95 -3.09
C ILE A 83 0.38 -14.09 -4.06
N ASN A 84 0.79 -13.95 -5.33
CA ASN A 84 0.54 -14.94 -6.38
C ASN A 84 -0.94 -15.34 -6.50
N CYS A 85 -1.83 -14.35 -6.39
CA CYS A 85 -3.28 -14.58 -6.40
C CYS A 85 -3.70 -15.36 -7.65
N ARG A 86 -4.53 -16.41 -7.45
CA ARG A 86 -5.06 -17.29 -8.51
C ARG A 86 -3.98 -18.12 -9.24
N GLN A 87 -2.81 -18.30 -8.61
CA GLN A 87 -1.74 -19.18 -9.10
C GLN A 87 -1.56 -20.38 -8.15
N LYS A 88 -0.87 -21.43 -8.61
CA LYS A 88 -0.62 -22.66 -7.81
C LYS A 88 0.16 -22.37 -6.52
N ASN A 89 1.02 -21.37 -6.53
CA ASN A 89 1.83 -20.89 -5.41
C ASN A 89 1.21 -19.67 -4.70
N MET A 90 -0.12 -19.52 -4.76
CA MET A 90 -0.85 -18.51 -4.00
C MET A 90 -0.61 -18.70 -2.49
N PHE A 91 -0.20 -17.63 -1.81
CA PHE A 91 0.23 -17.72 -0.42
C PHE A 91 -0.37 -16.58 0.41
N ARG A 92 -1.02 -16.95 1.53
CA ARG A 92 -1.57 -16.00 2.50
C ARG A 92 -0.47 -15.65 3.51
N PHE A 93 0.02 -14.42 3.45
CA PHE A 93 1.21 -14.01 4.19
C PHE A 93 0.91 -13.18 5.45
N ALA A 94 -0.36 -13.01 5.81
CA ALA A 94 -0.74 -12.25 7.01
C ALA A 94 -2.07 -12.74 7.60
N PRO A 95 -2.38 -12.41 8.87
CA PRO A 95 -3.64 -12.76 9.50
C PRO A 95 -4.81 -12.13 8.76
N VAL A 96 -5.99 -12.69 8.99
CA VAL A 96 -7.22 -12.11 8.48
C VAL A 96 -7.58 -10.91 9.33
N LEU A 97 -7.56 -9.71 8.74
CA LEU A 97 -7.90 -8.46 9.43
C LEU A 97 -9.18 -7.84 8.85
N PRO A 98 -9.99 -7.13 9.64
CA PRO A 98 -11.12 -6.39 9.10
C PRO A 98 -10.67 -5.12 8.35
N VAL A 99 -11.45 -4.71 7.35
CA VAL A 99 -11.42 -3.33 6.84
C VAL A 99 -12.00 -2.45 7.95
N VAL A 100 -11.17 -1.57 8.51
CA VAL A 100 -11.56 -0.62 9.56
C VAL A 100 -12.17 0.65 8.96
N GLY A 101 -11.64 1.09 7.81
CA GLY A 101 -12.06 2.33 7.16
C GLY A 101 -11.91 2.29 5.64
N ILE A 102 -12.69 3.14 4.96
CA ILE A 102 -12.61 3.35 3.51
C ILE A 102 -12.69 4.85 3.24
N GLN A 103 -11.80 5.33 2.38
CA GLN A 103 -11.85 6.69 1.86
C GLN A 103 -11.82 6.67 0.34
N LYS A 104 -12.54 7.60 -0.29
CA LYS A 104 -12.43 7.80 -1.74
C LYS A 104 -11.09 8.45 -2.04
N VAL A 105 -10.40 7.97 -3.07
CA VAL A 105 -9.18 8.61 -3.58
C VAL A 105 -9.30 8.87 -5.06
N GLU A 106 -8.87 10.06 -5.48
CA GLU A 106 -8.79 10.48 -6.86
C GLU A 106 -7.42 11.12 -7.12
N ILE A 107 -6.72 10.66 -8.15
CA ILE A 107 -5.43 11.18 -8.62
C ILE A 107 -5.69 11.78 -10.01
N LYS A 108 -5.32 13.05 -10.19
CA LYS A 108 -5.47 13.76 -11.46
C LYS A 108 -4.14 14.30 -11.95
N TRP A 109 -3.80 13.96 -13.18
CA TRP A 109 -2.64 14.46 -13.89
C TRP A 109 -2.99 15.66 -14.76
N PHE A 110 -2.09 16.63 -14.75
CA PHE A 110 -2.17 17.86 -15.53
C PHE A 110 -0.82 18.13 -16.17
N GLU A 111 -0.85 18.79 -17.32
CA GLU A 111 0.33 19.36 -17.94
C GLU A 111 0.16 20.87 -18.01
N LEU A 112 1.10 21.60 -17.40
CA LEU A 112 1.10 23.06 -17.35
C LEU A 112 2.46 23.56 -17.80
N PHE A 113 2.50 24.27 -18.93
CA PHE A 113 3.73 24.80 -19.52
C PHE A 113 4.80 23.71 -19.74
N GLY A 114 4.40 22.53 -20.22
CA GLY A 114 5.29 21.38 -20.42
C GLY A 114 5.74 20.66 -19.14
N LYS A 115 5.26 21.08 -17.97
CA LYS A 115 5.58 20.45 -16.68
C LYS A 115 4.40 19.62 -16.18
N LYS A 116 4.69 18.41 -15.69
CA LYS A 116 3.68 17.54 -15.09
C LYS A 116 3.34 18.02 -13.68
N LEU A 117 2.05 18.07 -13.39
CA LEU A 117 1.49 18.32 -12.07
C LEU A 117 0.49 17.21 -11.78
N VAL A 118 0.54 16.63 -10.59
CA VAL A 118 -0.47 15.70 -10.10
C VAL A 118 -1.14 16.28 -8.86
N ARG A 119 -2.47 16.15 -8.78
CA ARG A 119 -3.27 16.51 -7.60
C ARG A 119 -3.97 15.28 -7.06
N ILE A 120 -3.93 15.11 -5.75
CA ILE A 120 -4.61 14.03 -5.04
C ILE A 120 -5.77 14.61 -4.25
N PHE A 121 -6.91 13.92 -4.32
CA PHE A 121 -8.09 14.22 -3.55
C PHE A 121 -8.45 13.00 -2.69
N ILE A 122 -8.76 13.23 -1.43
CA ILE A 122 -9.29 12.23 -0.51
C ILE A 122 -10.66 12.70 -0.04
N ASN A 123 -11.67 11.83 -0.16
CA ASN A 123 -13.07 12.17 0.16
C ASN A 123 -13.53 13.49 -0.49
N ASP A 124 -13.17 13.70 -1.76
CA ASP A 124 -13.50 14.89 -2.56
C ASP A 124 -12.84 16.21 -2.09
N HIS A 125 -11.96 16.16 -1.09
CA HIS A 125 -11.17 17.29 -0.63
C HIS A 125 -9.74 17.24 -1.19
N SER A 126 -9.16 18.40 -1.50
CA SER A 126 -7.77 18.50 -1.95
C SER A 126 -6.83 18.03 -0.83
N PHE A 127 -6.09 16.95 -1.08
CA PHE A 127 -5.18 16.36 -0.10
C PHE A 127 -3.74 16.86 -0.29
N GLY A 128 -3.29 16.99 -1.53
CA GLY A 128 -1.94 17.47 -1.84
C GLY A 128 -1.64 17.42 -3.33
N SER A 129 -0.45 17.89 -3.70
CA SER A 129 -0.01 17.92 -5.08
C SER A 129 1.48 17.66 -5.22
N VAL A 130 1.88 17.13 -6.38
CA VAL A 130 3.30 17.01 -6.74
C VAL A 130 3.52 17.66 -8.10
N LYS A 131 4.44 18.62 -8.15
CA LYS A 131 4.93 19.20 -9.40
C LYS A 131 6.29 18.58 -9.72
N PHE A 132 6.41 18.09 -10.95
CA PHE A 132 7.66 17.58 -11.50
C PHE A 132 8.36 18.74 -12.20
N ASP A 133 9.43 19.25 -11.58
CA ASP A 133 10.33 20.24 -12.16
C ASP A 133 11.64 19.54 -12.57
N ASP A 134 12.30 19.99 -13.64
CA ASP A 134 13.36 19.25 -14.35
C ASP A 134 14.51 18.76 -13.46
N SER A 135 14.68 19.37 -12.30
CA SER A 135 15.68 19.00 -11.28
C SER A 135 15.12 18.78 -9.87
N ASN A 136 13.82 18.99 -9.64
CA ASN A 136 13.23 18.95 -8.30
C ASN A 136 11.77 18.47 -8.27
N LEU A 137 11.39 17.78 -7.20
CA LEU A 137 9.99 17.49 -6.88
C LEU A 137 9.49 18.51 -5.85
N ILE A 138 8.42 19.23 -6.18
CA ILE A 138 7.74 20.09 -5.22
C ILE A 138 6.49 19.35 -4.75
N VAL A 139 6.53 18.90 -3.50
CA VAL A 139 5.45 18.13 -2.86
C VAL A 139 4.73 19.06 -1.88
N THR A 140 3.40 19.06 -1.92
CA THR A 140 2.53 19.76 -0.95
C THR A 140 1.61 18.77 -0.25
N GLY A 141 1.16 19.12 0.96
CA GLY A 141 0.35 18.24 1.79
C GLY A 141 1.12 17.00 2.27
N GLU A 142 0.40 15.93 2.59
CA GLU A 142 0.96 14.71 3.19
C GLU A 142 1.17 13.58 2.17
N VAL A 143 1.42 13.93 0.91
CA VAL A 143 1.55 12.95 -0.19
C VAL A 143 2.69 11.96 0.05
N LEU A 144 3.79 12.39 0.68
CA LEU A 144 4.89 11.49 1.02
C LEU A 144 4.46 10.43 2.06
N ALA A 145 3.71 10.85 3.07
CA ALA A 145 3.16 9.93 4.07
C ALA A 145 2.12 8.98 3.43
N LEU A 146 1.28 9.47 2.51
CA LEU A 146 0.35 8.64 1.73
C LEU A 146 1.09 7.55 0.95
N ALA A 147 2.13 7.93 0.20
CA ALA A 147 2.93 7.00 -0.60
C ALA A 147 3.64 5.96 0.28
N HIS A 148 4.26 6.38 1.38
CA HIS A 148 4.91 5.48 2.33
C HIS A 148 3.93 4.50 2.98
N ASN A 149 2.76 4.98 3.41
CA ASN A 149 1.75 4.15 4.03
C ASN A 149 1.04 3.23 3.02
N ASP A 150 1.07 3.54 1.71
CA ASP A 150 0.74 2.60 0.62
C ASP A 150 1.95 1.74 0.19
N GLY A 151 3.07 1.81 0.91
CA GLY A 151 4.22 0.92 0.80
C GLY A 151 5.30 1.34 -0.18
N PHE A 152 5.25 2.53 -0.78
CA PHE A 152 6.28 3.01 -1.71
C PHE A 152 7.42 3.71 -0.96
N ASN A 153 8.66 3.60 -1.48
CA ASN A 153 9.81 4.23 -0.82
C ASN A 153 10.01 5.68 -1.25
N THR A 154 9.47 6.09 -2.39
CA THR A 154 9.60 7.46 -2.89
C THR A 154 8.32 7.92 -3.59
N ILE A 155 8.16 9.24 -3.69
CA ILE A 155 7.11 9.88 -4.49
C ILE A 155 7.19 9.45 -5.96
N THR A 156 8.41 9.36 -6.50
CA THR A 156 8.63 8.93 -7.89
C THR A 156 8.11 7.52 -8.12
N GLU A 157 8.45 6.55 -7.28
CA GLU A 157 7.96 5.18 -7.41
C GLU A 157 6.43 5.08 -7.31
N PHE A 158 5.82 5.89 -6.42
CA PHE A 158 4.37 5.95 -6.28
C PHE A 158 3.68 6.44 -7.55
N PHE A 159 4.19 7.50 -8.17
CA PHE A 159 3.60 8.06 -9.40
C PHE A 159 4.08 7.39 -10.69
N ASP A 160 5.17 6.62 -10.67
CA ASP A 160 5.49 5.66 -11.73
C ASP A 160 4.44 4.55 -11.78
N TYR A 161 3.88 4.17 -10.62
CA TYR A 161 2.78 3.20 -10.53
C TYR A 161 1.41 3.82 -10.85
N PHE A 162 1.12 5.00 -10.30
CA PHE A 162 -0.10 5.77 -10.59
C PHE A 162 0.15 6.83 -11.67
N ASN A 163 0.63 6.41 -12.84
CA ASN A 163 1.11 7.29 -13.92
C ASN A 163 0.01 7.88 -14.82
N GLU A 164 -1.25 7.55 -14.54
CA GLU A 164 -2.45 8.04 -15.22
C GLU A 164 -3.49 8.50 -14.20
N ASP A 165 -4.54 9.16 -14.68
CA ASP A 165 -5.70 9.52 -13.86
C ASP A 165 -6.28 8.26 -13.20
N PHE A 166 -6.53 8.35 -11.89
CA PHE A 166 -6.96 7.21 -11.10
C PHE A 166 -8.12 7.58 -10.19
N LYS A 167 -9.09 6.67 -10.09
CA LYS A 167 -10.19 6.73 -9.11
C LYS A 167 -10.33 5.39 -8.41
N GLY A 168 -10.39 5.44 -7.09
CA GLY A 168 -10.51 4.23 -6.30
C GLY A 168 -10.79 4.51 -4.84
N LYS A 169 -10.32 3.58 -4.01
CA LYS A 169 -10.46 3.62 -2.57
C LYS A 169 -9.13 3.43 -1.90
N LEU A 170 -8.95 4.17 -0.80
CA LEU A 170 -8.05 3.80 0.28
C LEU A 170 -8.77 2.77 1.16
N ILE A 171 -8.14 1.62 1.35
CA ILE A 171 -8.66 0.52 2.17
C ILE A 171 -7.77 0.41 3.40
N HIS A 172 -8.35 0.68 4.56
CA HIS A 172 -7.62 0.72 5.84
C HIS A 172 -7.90 -0.57 6.62
N TRP A 173 -6.84 -1.23 7.07
CA TRP A 173 -6.89 -2.30 8.08
C TRP A 173 -6.28 -1.85 9.42
N THR A 174 -6.05 -0.55 9.54
CA THR A 174 -5.56 0.15 10.73
C THR A 174 -6.50 1.31 11.03
N ASP A 175 -6.39 1.90 12.23
CA ASP A 175 -7.21 3.07 12.62
C ASP A 175 -6.75 4.38 11.97
N MET A 176 -5.65 4.37 11.20
CA MET A 176 -5.16 5.53 10.48
C MET A 176 -6.14 5.92 9.37
N SER A 177 -6.44 7.21 9.24
CA SER A 177 -7.22 7.81 8.15
C SER A 177 -6.67 9.20 7.81
N TYR A 178 -7.00 9.70 6.61
CA TYR A 178 -6.55 10.99 6.06
C TYR A 178 -7.65 12.05 5.99
#